data_AF-A0A3A2ZQ33-F1
#
_entry.id   AF-A0A3A2ZQ33-F1
#
_cell.length_a   1.000
_cell.length_b   1.000
_cell.length_c   1.000
_cell.angle_alpha   90.00
_cell.angle_beta   90.00
_cell.angle_gamma   90.00
#
_symmetry.space_group_name_H-M   'P 1'
#
loop_
_entity.id
_entity.type
_entity.pdbx_description
1 polymer ?
#
loop_
_entity_poly.entity_id
_entity_poly.type
_entity_poly.pdbx_seq_one_letter_code
_entity_poly.pdbx_strand_id
1 'polypeptide(L)'
;MQDGRGVVAKLPNLNAGPELFATAGEVVTLKYVAGIAVPEVYAWDANLNGNPVDVEYIIIENASGVMLGNMRPTMTLFQKQDSVANVIEMEKSLVARSFEGTGNPYLESDRIDSSVRYIDIQNKGFVIGPSTSADFVRRGSRQFQPNIGPWTGTVDWIFAKVRSKENRIRELEYLPVSDGVFGGPRLYNPTTEPRLKVLLGFRKVTLLITVDDVAQNAADLREWKRSEEVFRELLKELGKNVSWVDWITHAEYEQFKQKY
;
A
#
# COMPACT_ATOMS: atom_id res chain seq x y z
N MET A 1 15.91 -25.55 20.06
CA MET A 1 17.05 -25.00 19.28
C MET A 1 18.23 -24.86 20.23
N GLN A 2 19.40 -25.37 19.86
CA GLN A 2 20.60 -25.48 20.73
C GLN A 2 21.74 -24.53 20.33
N ASP A 3 21.52 -23.68 19.33
CA ASP A 3 22.51 -22.77 18.75
C ASP A 3 22.48 -21.35 19.35
N GLY A 4 21.60 -21.09 20.33
CA GLY A 4 21.52 -19.81 21.03
C GLY A 4 20.94 -18.65 20.21
N ARG A 5 20.48 -18.90 18.97
CA ARG A 5 19.85 -17.88 18.12
C ARG A 5 18.42 -17.61 18.59
N GLY A 6 18.08 -16.33 18.77
CA GLY A 6 16.72 -15.91 19.04
C GLY A 6 15.85 -16.02 17.79
N VAL A 7 14.58 -16.39 17.97
CA VAL A 7 13.57 -16.40 16.91
C VAL A 7 12.40 -15.51 17.29
N VAL A 8 11.71 -14.98 16.29
CA VAL A 8 10.50 -14.19 16.49
C VAL A 8 9.31 -14.98 15.95
N ALA A 9 8.28 -15.14 16.77
CA ALA A 9 6.99 -15.64 16.34
C ALA A 9 6.07 -14.45 16.02
N LYS A 10 5.64 -14.36 14.76
CA LYS A 10 4.67 -13.38 14.30
C LYS A 10 3.30 -14.03 14.17
N LEU A 11 2.30 -13.38 14.75
CA LEU A 11 0.89 -13.73 14.64
C LEU A 11 0.17 -12.63 13.86
N PRO A 12 -0.83 -12.95 13.02
CA PRO A 12 -1.58 -11.94 12.30
C PRO A 12 -2.34 -11.06 13.30
N ASN A 13 -2.29 -9.75 13.04
CA ASN A 13 -3.20 -8.83 13.71
C ASN A 13 -4.62 -9.08 13.19
N LEU A 14 -5.66 -8.93 14.02
CA LEU A 14 -7.06 -9.01 13.61
C LEU A 14 -7.42 -8.06 12.44
N ASN A 15 -6.59 -7.05 12.21
CA ASN A 15 -6.71 -6.11 11.08
C ASN A 15 -5.91 -6.49 9.82
N ALA A 16 -5.18 -7.62 9.81
CA ALA A 16 -4.18 -7.95 8.78
C ALA A 16 -4.77 -8.37 7.41
N GLY A 17 -6.10 -8.39 7.26
CA GLY A 17 -6.77 -8.80 6.03
C GLY A 17 -7.54 -10.11 6.22
N PRO A 18 -7.81 -10.86 5.13
CA PRO A 18 -8.43 -12.16 5.22
C PRO A 18 -7.44 -13.13 5.87
N GLU A 19 -7.97 -14.00 6.73
CA GLU A 19 -7.26 -15.19 7.19
C GLU A 19 -6.71 -15.97 5.98
N LEU A 20 -5.59 -16.68 6.17
CA LEU A 20 -4.77 -17.43 5.22
C LEU A 20 -3.92 -16.57 4.28
N PHE A 21 -4.53 -15.61 3.58
CA PHE A 21 -3.82 -14.87 2.52
C PHE A 21 -2.82 -13.85 3.04
N ALA A 22 -3.11 -13.19 4.16
CA ALA A 22 -2.17 -12.21 4.72
C ALA A 22 -0.85 -12.86 5.11
N THR A 23 -0.91 -13.98 5.84
CA THR A 23 0.26 -14.74 6.30
C THR A 23 0.98 -15.40 5.13
N ALA A 24 0.26 -16.10 4.25
CA ALA A 24 0.86 -16.75 3.07
C ALA A 24 1.56 -15.72 2.16
N GLY A 25 0.91 -14.56 1.92
CA GLY A 25 1.45 -13.52 1.07
C GLY A 25 2.68 -12.83 1.65
N GLU A 26 2.75 -12.67 2.97
CA GLU A 26 3.93 -12.16 3.66
C GLU A 26 5.12 -13.12 3.51
N VAL A 27 4.91 -14.41 3.76
CA VAL A 27 5.96 -15.44 3.64
C VAL A 27 6.53 -15.45 2.23
N VAL A 28 5.67 -15.41 1.22
CA VAL A 28 6.13 -15.42 -0.18
C VAL A 28 6.86 -14.14 -0.53
N THR A 29 6.39 -12.99 -0.04
CA THR A 29 7.10 -11.73 -0.23
C THR A 29 8.52 -11.81 0.34
N LEU A 30 8.69 -12.33 1.57
CA LEU A 30 10.00 -12.49 2.19
C LEU A 30 10.90 -13.47 1.40
N LYS A 31 10.33 -14.56 0.86
CA LYS A 31 11.09 -15.53 0.05
C LYS A 31 11.42 -15.04 -1.36
N TYR A 32 10.60 -14.14 -1.91
CA TYR A 32 10.74 -13.67 -3.28
C TYR A 32 11.67 -12.45 -3.41
N VAL A 33 11.70 -11.59 -2.38
CA VAL A 33 12.55 -10.40 -2.36
C VAL A 33 14.03 -10.81 -2.44
N ALA A 34 14.73 -10.32 -3.46
CA ALA A 34 16.16 -10.55 -3.64
C ALA A 34 16.92 -9.21 -3.70
N GLY A 35 18.15 -9.19 -3.19
CA GLY A 35 18.97 -7.97 -3.12
C GLY A 35 18.61 -7.03 -1.96
N ILE A 36 17.77 -7.47 -1.02
CA ILE A 36 17.53 -6.80 0.26
C ILE A 36 17.76 -7.85 1.35
N ALA A 37 18.48 -7.48 2.41
CA ALA A 37 18.60 -8.32 3.59
C ALA A 37 17.23 -8.40 4.28
N VAL A 38 16.53 -9.52 4.10
CA VAL A 38 15.26 -9.83 4.74
C VAL A 38 15.46 -10.98 5.73
N PRO A 39 14.74 -11.01 6.87
CA PRO A 39 14.92 -12.07 7.85
C PRO A 39 14.48 -13.43 7.29
N GLU A 40 15.22 -14.49 7.61
CA GLU A 40 14.92 -15.84 7.12
C GLU A 40 13.64 -16.42 7.74
N VAL A 41 12.76 -16.99 6.93
CA VAL A 41 11.54 -17.68 7.39
C VAL A 41 11.86 -19.13 7.73
N TYR A 42 11.74 -19.51 9.00
CA TYR A 42 12.03 -20.87 9.48
C TYR A 42 10.81 -21.81 9.41
N ALA A 43 9.64 -21.30 9.76
CA ALA A 43 8.39 -22.07 9.70
C ALA A 43 7.21 -21.10 9.56
N TRP A 44 6.11 -21.57 8.99
CA TRP A 44 4.85 -20.84 8.97
C TRP A 44 3.71 -21.85 8.83
N ASP A 45 2.55 -21.47 9.32
CA ASP A 45 1.30 -22.17 9.02
C ASP A 45 0.20 -21.14 8.93
N ALA A 46 -0.49 -21.12 7.80
CA ALA A 46 -1.58 -20.20 7.52
C ALA A 46 -2.94 -20.93 7.51
N ASN A 47 -2.95 -22.26 7.61
CA ASN A 47 -4.17 -23.05 7.63
C ASN A 47 -4.67 -23.21 9.08
N LEU A 48 -5.85 -22.67 9.37
CA LEU A 48 -6.45 -22.80 10.71
C LEU A 48 -6.98 -24.21 10.98
N ASN A 49 -7.27 -25.00 9.94
CA ASN A 49 -7.78 -26.36 10.10
C ASN A 49 -6.63 -27.36 10.16
N GLY A 50 -6.17 -27.67 11.37
CA GLY A 50 -5.14 -28.68 11.62
C GLY A 50 -3.79 -28.13 12.08
N ASN A 51 -3.68 -26.81 12.24
CA ASN A 51 -2.53 -26.17 12.87
C ASN A 51 -2.57 -26.39 14.41
N PRO A 52 -1.48 -26.84 15.05
CA PRO A 52 -1.45 -27.13 16.48
C PRO A 52 -1.66 -25.92 17.41
N VAL A 53 -1.60 -24.70 16.89
CA VAL A 53 -1.69 -23.45 17.65
C VAL A 53 -3.05 -22.74 17.42
N ASP A 54 -3.94 -23.30 16.57
CA ASP A 54 -5.25 -22.74 16.21
C ASP A 54 -5.23 -21.29 15.71
N VAL A 55 -4.06 -20.78 15.31
CA VAL A 55 -3.84 -19.44 14.78
C VAL A 55 -2.73 -19.46 13.76
N GLU A 56 -2.84 -18.62 12.73
CA GLU A 56 -1.76 -18.48 11.75
C GLU A 56 -0.50 -17.95 12.41
N TYR A 57 0.66 -18.39 11.93
CA TYR A 57 1.93 -17.91 12.45
C TYR A 57 3.03 -17.92 11.40
N ILE A 58 4.04 -17.09 11.65
CA ILE A 58 5.33 -17.11 10.96
C ILE A 58 6.42 -17.13 12.04
N ILE A 59 7.29 -18.14 12.01
CA ILE A 59 8.52 -18.19 12.78
C ILE A 59 9.65 -17.71 11.88
N ILE A 60 10.27 -16.60 12.28
CA ILE A 60 11.25 -15.88 11.47
C ILE A 60 12.50 -15.56 12.29
N GLU A 61 13.62 -15.37 11.60
CA GLU A 61 14.89 -14.91 12.16
C GLU A 61 14.70 -13.63 12.98
N ASN A 62 15.34 -13.58 14.15
CA ASN A 62 15.48 -12.33 14.89
C ASN A 62 16.56 -11.46 14.26
N ALA A 63 16.14 -10.53 13.40
CA ALA A 63 17.05 -9.64 12.69
C ALA A 63 17.96 -8.86 13.65
N SER A 64 19.28 -9.03 13.49
CA SER A 64 20.26 -8.28 14.27
C SER A 64 20.29 -6.83 13.83
N GLY A 65 20.18 -5.88 14.77
CA GLY A 65 20.35 -4.47 14.48
C GLY A 65 19.58 -3.57 15.45
N VAL A 66 19.62 -2.28 15.17
CA VAL A 66 18.86 -1.26 15.88
C VAL A 66 17.93 -0.57 14.88
N MET A 67 16.68 -0.33 15.28
CA MET A 67 15.72 0.38 14.44
C MET A 67 16.27 1.74 14.03
N LEU A 68 16.22 2.05 12.73
CA LEU A 68 16.71 3.33 12.20
C LEU A 68 16.06 4.54 12.88
N GLY A 69 14.80 4.44 13.28
CA GLY A 69 14.10 5.49 14.04
C GLY A 69 14.77 5.85 15.37
N ASN A 70 15.39 4.88 16.05
CA ASN A 70 16.10 5.09 17.31
C ASN A 70 17.49 5.69 17.08
N MET A 71 18.15 5.34 15.97
CA MET A 71 19.48 5.87 15.62
C MET A 71 19.42 7.24 14.95
N ARG A 72 18.32 7.56 14.25
CA ARG A 72 18.17 8.79 13.46
C ARG A 72 18.48 10.08 14.23
N PRO A 73 18.12 10.25 15.52
CA PRO A 73 18.48 11.46 16.28
C PRO A 73 19.98 11.64 16.47
N THR A 74 20.74 10.55 16.63
CA THR A 74 22.19 10.57 16.90
C THR A 74 23.04 10.54 15.63
N MET A 75 22.43 10.32 14.46
CA MET A 75 23.14 10.26 13.18
C MET A 75 23.54 11.65 12.67
N THR A 76 24.72 11.71 12.03
CA THR A 76 25.18 12.88 11.28
C THR A 76 24.35 13.11 10.02
N LEU A 77 24.49 14.28 9.39
CA LEU A 77 23.81 14.58 8.12
C LEU A 77 24.20 13.59 7.02
N PHE A 78 25.50 13.29 6.88
CA PHE A 78 26.01 12.33 5.90
C PHE A 78 25.45 10.93 6.13
N GLN A 79 25.41 10.45 7.37
CA GLN A 79 24.81 9.14 7.69
C GLN A 79 23.32 9.07 7.35
N LYS A 80 22.58 10.17 7.54
CA LYS A 80 21.16 10.26 7.14
C LYS A 80 21.01 10.20 5.63
N GLN A 81 21.88 10.90 4.88
CA GLN A 81 21.90 10.84 3.42
C GLN A 81 22.20 9.43 2.92
N ASP A 82 23.22 8.77 3.46
CA ASP A 82 23.58 7.39 3.10
C ASP A 82 22.44 6.41 3.40
N SER A 83 21.73 6.60 4.52
CA SER A 83 20.58 5.77 4.86
C SER A 83 19.42 5.94 3.88
N VAL A 84 19.18 7.17 3.41
CA VAL A 84 18.19 7.43 2.35
C VAL A 84 18.62 6.80 1.04
N ALA A 85 19.90 6.91 0.66
CA ALA A 85 20.44 6.28 -0.54
C ALA A 85 20.24 4.75 -0.50
N ASN A 86 20.51 4.10 0.64
CA ASN A 86 20.28 2.67 0.82
C ASN A 86 18.80 2.27 0.64
N VAL A 87 17.87 3.07 1.18
CA VAL A 87 16.42 2.82 1.00
C VAL A 87 16.02 2.96 -0.47
N ILE A 88 16.57 3.95 -1.18
CA ILE A 88 16.32 4.14 -2.62
C ILE A 88 16.83 2.93 -3.42
N GLU A 89 18.01 2.39 -3.10
CA GLU A 89 18.53 1.20 -3.77
C GLU A 89 17.67 -0.05 -3.50
N MET A 90 17.15 -0.21 -2.28
CA MET A 90 16.17 -1.25 -1.96
C MET A 90 14.88 -1.09 -2.78
N GLU A 91 14.32 0.12 -2.84
CA GLU A 91 13.12 0.41 -3.62
C GLU A 91 13.33 0.14 -5.12
N LYS A 92 14.46 0.58 -5.70
CA LYS A 92 14.83 0.27 -7.09
C LYS A 92 14.88 -1.24 -7.35
N SER A 93 15.48 -2.01 -6.44
CA SER A 93 15.51 -3.48 -6.54
C SER A 93 14.10 -4.07 -6.58
N LEU A 94 13.19 -3.59 -5.72
CA LEU A 94 11.80 -4.06 -5.70
C LEU A 94 11.06 -3.72 -6.99
N VAL A 95 11.17 -2.47 -7.47
CA VAL A 95 10.45 -1.97 -8.66
C VAL A 95 11.00 -2.53 -9.97
N ALA A 96 12.28 -2.92 -10.01
CA ALA A 96 12.87 -3.57 -11.19
C ALA A 96 12.22 -4.91 -11.55
N ARG A 97 11.38 -5.47 -10.67
CA ARG A 97 10.64 -6.71 -10.89
C ARG A 97 9.22 -6.40 -11.36
N SER A 98 8.89 -6.80 -12.58
CA SER A 98 7.53 -6.73 -13.11
C SER A 98 6.77 -8.02 -12.84
N PHE A 99 5.47 -7.89 -12.61
CA PHE A 99 4.53 -8.99 -12.53
C PHE A 99 3.50 -8.84 -13.65
N GLU A 100 3.03 -9.96 -14.19
CA GLU A 100 2.00 -9.97 -15.25
C GLU A 100 0.58 -9.69 -14.73
N GLY A 101 0.45 -9.36 -13.44
CA GLY A 101 -0.81 -8.95 -12.84
C GLY A 101 -0.67 -8.28 -11.49
N THR A 102 -1.74 -7.62 -11.08
CA THR A 102 -1.91 -6.96 -9.80
C THR A 102 -2.62 -7.90 -8.83
N GLY A 103 -2.06 -8.06 -7.64
CA GLY A 103 -2.54 -8.94 -6.59
C GLY A 103 -1.47 -9.11 -5.52
N ASN A 104 -1.61 -10.13 -4.68
CA ASN A 104 -0.57 -10.52 -3.73
C ASN A 104 0.10 -11.82 -4.20
N PRO A 105 1.39 -12.04 -3.90
CA PRO A 105 2.08 -13.27 -4.26
C PRO A 105 1.78 -14.38 -3.26
N TYR A 106 1.73 -15.64 -3.70
CA TYR A 106 1.45 -16.84 -2.90
C TYR A 106 2.31 -18.02 -3.35
N LEU A 107 2.42 -19.07 -2.54
CA LEU A 107 2.96 -20.34 -3.03
C LEU A 107 1.95 -21.00 -3.95
N GLU A 108 2.44 -21.76 -4.91
CA GLU A 108 1.58 -22.59 -5.75
C GLU A 108 0.76 -23.60 -4.93
N SER A 109 1.30 -24.08 -3.81
CA SER A 109 0.61 -24.94 -2.85
C SER A 109 -0.55 -24.27 -2.11
N ASP A 110 -0.58 -22.93 -2.04
CA ASP A 110 -1.58 -22.18 -1.29
C ASP A 110 -2.84 -21.88 -2.12
N ARG A 111 -2.96 -22.49 -3.30
CA ARG A 111 -4.17 -22.42 -4.14
C ARG A 111 -5.30 -23.17 -3.45
N ILE A 112 -6.36 -22.45 -3.05
CA ILE A 112 -7.46 -23.04 -2.26
C ILE A 112 -8.57 -23.58 -3.15
N ASP A 113 -9.04 -22.79 -4.12
CA ASP A 113 -10.22 -23.10 -4.94
C ASP A 113 -9.97 -22.75 -6.41
N SER A 114 -10.51 -23.59 -7.29
CA SER A 114 -10.69 -23.35 -8.73
C SER A 114 -11.47 -22.08 -9.08
N SER A 115 -12.34 -21.58 -8.19
CA SER A 115 -13.10 -20.35 -8.40
C SER A 115 -12.24 -19.09 -8.25
N VAL A 116 -11.07 -19.20 -7.63
CA VAL A 116 -10.13 -18.11 -7.41
C VAL A 116 -9.14 -18.07 -8.57
N ARG A 117 -9.01 -16.89 -9.18
CA ARG A 117 -8.03 -16.69 -10.25
C ARG A 117 -6.62 -16.58 -9.66
N TYR A 118 -5.65 -17.07 -10.40
CA TYR A 118 -4.23 -16.93 -10.11
C TYR A 118 -3.47 -16.74 -11.42
N ILE A 119 -2.35 -16.02 -11.37
CA ILE A 119 -1.43 -15.80 -12.49
C ILE A 119 -0.08 -16.39 -12.09
N ASP A 120 0.46 -17.31 -12.88
CA ASP A 120 1.73 -17.95 -12.57
C ASP A 120 2.91 -16.98 -12.70
N ILE A 121 3.79 -16.98 -11.70
CA ILE A 121 5.06 -16.26 -11.78
C ILE A 121 6.10 -17.29 -12.23
N GLN A 122 6.48 -17.22 -13.51
CA GLN A 122 7.36 -18.21 -14.13
C GLN A 122 8.63 -18.49 -13.29
N ASN A 123 8.98 -19.76 -13.18
CA ASN A 123 10.24 -20.30 -12.65
C ASN A 123 10.51 -20.19 -11.13
N LYS A 124 9.50 -20.00 -10.27
CA LYS A 124 9.75 -19.91 -8.81
C LYS A 124 8.74 -20.59 -7.88
N GLY A 125 7.76 -21.34 -8.40
CA GLY A 125 6.74 -21.99 -7.56
C GLY A 125 5.83 -20.98 -6.82
N PHE A 126 5.70 -19.77 -7.40
CA PHE A 126 4.89 -18.69 -6.87
C PHE A 126 3.82 -18.26 -7.86
N VAL A 127 2.73 -17.71 -7.34
CA VAL A 127 1.58 -17.26 -8.12
C VAL A 127 1.10 -15.90 -7.60
N ILE A 128 0.61 -15.02 -8.47
CA ILE A 128 -0.15 -13.84 -8.06
C ILE A 128 -1.60 -14.26 -7.91
N GLY A 129 -2.18 -14.04 -6.73
CA GLY A 129 -3.57 -14.40 -6.41
C GLY A 129 -4.38 -13.20 -5.93
N PRO A 130 -5.45 -13.46 -5.15
CA PRO A 130 -6.27 -12.44 -4.51
C PRO A 130 -5.48 -11.33 -3.81
N SER A 131 -6.01 -10.11 -3.83
CA SER A 131 -5.47 -9.00 -3.05
C SER A 131 -5.92 -9.06 -1.59
N THR A 132 -4.98 -8.85 -0.67
CA THR A 132 -5.25 -8.68 0.77
C THR A 132 -5.49 -7.23 1.17
N SER A 133 -5.49 -6.29 0.20
CA SER A 133 -5.67 -4.87 0.48
C SER A 133 -7.02 -4.58 1.14
N ALA A 134 -7.02 -3.67 2.12
CA ALA A 134 -8.21 -3.19 2.81
C ALA A 134 -9.25 -2.52 1.87
N ASP A 135 -8.84 -2.17 0.65
CA ASP A 135 -9.72 -1.72 -0.42
C ASP A 135 -10.70 -2.81 -0.87
N PHE A 136 -10.30 -4.08 -0.81
CA PHE A 136 -11.06 -5.22 -1.32
C PHE A 136 -11.55 -6.17 -0.22
N VAL A 137 -10.92 -6.09 0.95
CA VAL A 137 -11.24 -6.96 2.08
C VAL A 137 -12.01 -6.18 3.14
N ARG A 138 -13.10 -6.77 3.65
CA ARG A 138 -13.83 -6.24 4.80
C ARG A 138 -13.09 -6.62 6.08
N ARG A 139 -12.77 -5.64 6.94
CA ARG A 139 -12.12 -5.89 8.24
C ARG A 139 -12.93 -6.92 9.04
N GLY A 140 -12.26 -7.94 9.56
CA GLY A 140 -12.87 -9.02 10.34
C GLY A 140 -13.78 -9.96 9.54
N SER A 141 -13.82 -9.85 8.20
CA SER A 141 -14.55 -10.79 7.36
C SER A 141 -13.67 -11.95 6.94
N ARG A 142 -14.08 -13.17 7.33
CA ARG A 142 -13.53 -14.41 6.77
C ARG A 142 -14.06 -14.74 5.38
N GLN A 143 -15.08 -14.01 4.92
CA GLN A 143 -15.73 -14.26 3.63
C GLN A 143 -15.06 -13.50 2.50
N PHE A 144 -14.77 -14.24 1.43
CA PHE A 144 -14.28 -13.74 0.16
C PHE A 144 -15.29 -12.80 -0.49
N GLN A 145 -14.84 -11.60 -0.85
CA GLN A 145 -15.61 -10.78 -1.78
C GLN A 145 -15.37 -11.27 -3.22
N PRO A 146 -16.37 -11.22 -4.10
CA PRO A 146 -16.15 -11.45 -5.51
C PRO A 146 -15.22 -10.36 -6.10
N ASN A 147 -14.40 -10.73 -7.08
CA ASN A 147 -13.48 -9.82 -7.79
C ASN A 147 -12.34 -9.23 -6.96
N ILE A 148 -11.72 -10.00 -6.08
CA ILE A 148 -10.51 -9.59 -5.33
C ILE A 148 -9.20 -9.76 -6.12
N GLY A 149 -9.30 -9.99 -7.42
CA GLY A 149 -8.15 -10.19 -8.30
C GLY A 149 -7.74 -11.65 -8.45
N PRO A 150 -6.56 -11.90 -9.04
CA PRO A 150 -5.64 -10.92 -9.60
C PRO A 150 -6.21 -10.27 -10.87
N TRP A 151 -5.64 -9.12 -11.25
CA TRP A 151 -6.05 -8.36 -12.44
C TRP A 151 -4.85 -8.13 -13.36
N THR A 152 -5.01 -8.39 -14.66
CA THR A 152 -3.95 -8.18 -15.66
C THR A 152 -3.93 -6.74 -16.20
N GLY A 153 -5.07 -6.04 -16.14
CA GLY A 153 -5.20 -4.66 -16.62
C GLY A 153 -5.46 -3.65 -15.52
N THR A 154 -4.87 -2.45 -15.66
CA THR A 154 -5.08 -1.31 -14.75
C THR A 154 -6.56 -0.92 -14.66
N VAL A 155 -7.29 -0.93 -15.77
CA VAL A 155 -8.72 -0.60 -15.81
C VAL A 155 -9.54 -1.60 -15.00
N ASP A 156 -9.24 -2.89 -15.10
CA ASP A 156 -9.94 -3.94 -14.34
C ASP A 156 -9.71 -3.79 -12.84
N TRP A 157 -8.48 -3.50 -12.44
CA TRP A 157 -8.13 -3.22 -11.04
C TRP A 157 -8.87 -1.98 -10.51
N ILE A 158 -8.87 -0.88 -11.27
CA ILE A 158 -9.62 0.33 -10.91
C ILE A 158 -11.11 0.02 -10.76
N PHE A 159 -11.70 -0.68 -11.73
CA PHE A 159 -13.11 -1.00 -11.72
C PHE A 159 -13.49 -1.91 -10.56
N ALA A 160 -12.64 -2.87 -10.22
CA ALA A 160 -12.82 -3.69 -9.04
C ALA A 160 -12.80 -2.85 -7.75
N LYS A 161 -11.87 -1.89 -7.64
CA LYS A 161 -11.79 -0.98 -6.48
C LYS A 161 -13.05 -0.13 -6.35
N VAL A 162 -13.54 0.40 -7.47
CA VAL A 162 -14.83 1.12 -7.49
C VAL A 162 -15.98 0.22 -7.06
N ARG A 163 -16.05 -1.01 -7.56
CA ARG A 163 -17.13 -1.96 -7.25
C ARG A 163 -17.14 -2.34 -5.77
N SER A 164 -15.96 -2.62 -5.19
CA SER A 164 -15.81 -2.84 -3.75
C SER A 164 -16.32 -1.65 -2.94
N LYS A 165 -15.98 -0.42 -3.35
CA LYS A 165 -16.44 0.80 -2.69
C LYS A 165 -17.96 1.00 -2.82
N GLU A 166 -18.54 0.73 -4.00
CA GLU A 166 -19.99 0.78 -4.23
C GLU A 166 -20.72 -0.19 -3.30
N ASN A 167 -20.27 -1.44 -3.20
CA ASN A 167 -20.85 -2.44 -2.30
C ASN A 167 -20.77 -1.96 -0.85
N ARG A 168 -19.60 -1.47 -0.42
CA ARG A 168 -19.41 -0.96 0.95
C ARG A 168 -20.31 0.22 1.26
N ILE A 169 -20.52 1.16 0.33
CA ILE A 169 -21.44 2.29 0.52
C ILE A 169 -22.89 1.82 0.66
N ARG A 170 -23.29 0.77 -0.08
CA ARG A 170 -24.66 0.23 -0.03
C ARG A 170 -24.94 -0.59 1.23
N GLU A 171 -23.91 -1.24 1.77
CA GLU A 171 -24.00 -2.09 2.97
C GLU A 171 -23.89 -1.31 4.28
N LEU A 172 -23.19 -0.16 4.28
CA LEU A 172 -22.99 0.62 5.49
C LEU A 172 -24.27 1.33 5.93
N GLU A 173 -24.68 1.10 7.18
CA GLU A 173 -25.77 1.81 7.84
C GLU A 173 -25.44 3.30 8.05
N TYR A 174 -24.16 3.61 8.29
CA TYR A 174 -23.65 4.97 8.43
C TYR A 174 -22.41 5.19 7.57
N LEU A 175 -22.39 6.32 6.85
CA LEU A 175 -21.27 6.72 6.02
C LEU A 175 -20.31 7.60 6.84
N PRO A 176 -19.06 7.17 7.05
CA PRO A 176 -18.10 7.97 7.83
C PRO A 176 -17.84 9.29 7.12
N VAL A 177 -17.90 10.40 7.86
CA VAL A 177 -17.44 11.71 7.39
C VAL A 177 -15.92 11.66 7.22
N SER A 178 -15.38 12.37 6.23
CA SER A 178 -13.93 12.42 6.03
C SER A 178 -13.29 13.15 7.22
N ASP A 179 -12.31 12.52 7.87
CA ASP A 179 -11.42 13.20 8.81
C ASP A 179 -10.55 14.18 8.00
N GLY A 180 -10.91 15.46 8.00
CA GLY A 180 -10.21 16.50 7.23
C GLY A 180 -11.01 17.78 7.05
N VAL A 181 -10.47 18.73 6.29
CA VAL A 181 -11.02 20.09 6.08
C VAL A 181 -12.48 20.07 5.56
N PHE A 182 -12.94 18.97 4.98
CA PHE A 182 -14.30 18.79 4.47
C PHE A 182 -15.31 18.20 5.47
N GLY A 183 -14.91 17.92 6.72
CA GLY A 183 -15.72 17.17 7.69
C GLY A 183 -16.35 17.98 8.84
N GLY A 184 -16.32 19.31 8.82
CA GLY A 184 -16.84 20.14 9.90
C GLY A 184 -18.39 20.22 9.99
N PRO A 185 -18.97 20.74 11.10
CA PRO A 185 -20.40 20.66 11.46
C PRO A 185 -21.44 21.30 10.50
N ARG A 186 -21.04 21.78 9.32
CA ARG A 186 -21.92 22.30 8.25
C ARG A 186 -21.37 22.02 6.84
N LEU A 187 -20.42 21.10 6.75
CA LEU A 187 -19.75 20.74 5.51
C LEU A 187 -20.41 19.51 4.89
N TYR A 188 -19.79 18.96 3.83
CA TYR A 188 -20.33 17.86 3.05
C TYR A 188 -20.81 16.70 3.95
N ASN A 189 -22.13 16.51 4.02
CA ASN A 189 -22.73 15.37 4.69
C ASN A 189 -22.81 14.21 3.68
N PRO A 190 -21.99 13.16 3.81
CA PRO A 190 -21.96 12.10 2.83
C PRO A 190 -23.26 11.29 2.86
N THR A 191 -24.02 11.35 1.78
CA THR A 191 -25.13 10.43 1.51
C THR A 191 -24.74 9.41 0.44
N THR A 192 -25.49 8.31 0.37
CA THR A 192 -25.22 7.20 -0.55
C THR A 192 -25.22 7.66 -2.01
N GLU A 193 -26.22 8.44 -2.42
CA GLU A 193 -26.41 8.83 -3.81
C GLU A 193 -25.25 9.68 -4.39
N PRO A 194 -24.79 10.79 -3.76
CA PRO A 194 -23.64 11.55 -4.24
C PRO A 194 -22.36 10.72 -4.29
N ARG A 195 -22.10 9.84 -3.30
CA ARG A 195 -20.92 8.96 -3.32
C ARG A 195 -20.94 8.00 -4.50
N LEU A 196 -22.08 7.37 -4.75
CA LEU A 196 -22.25 6.50 -5.92
C LEU A 196 -22.11 7.28 -7.23
N LYS A 197 -22.61 8.53 -7.29
CA LYS A 197 -22.46 9.40 -8.46
C LYS A 197 -21.00 9.74 -8.75
N VAL A 198 -20.19 10.02 -7.72
CA VAL A 198 -18.74 10.23 -7.85
C VAL A 198 -18.05 8.97 -8.40
N LEU A 199 -18.38 7.80 -7.88
CA LEU A 199 -17.82 6.52 -8.35
C LEU A 199 -18.19 6.22 -9.81
N LEU A 200 -19.42 6.55 -10.23
CA LEU A 200 -19.82 6.48 -11.64
C LEU A 200 -19.03 7.45 -12.52
N GLY A 201 -18.81 8.68 -12.05
CA GLY A 201 -17.95 9.65 -12.73
C GLY A 201 -16.53 9.13 -12.89
N PHE A 202 -15.96 8.56 -11.82
CA PHE A 202 -14.63 7.97 -11.84
C PHE A 202 -14.51 6.86 -12.89
N ARG A 203 -15.48 5.93 -12.95
CA ARG A 203 -15.49 4.88 -13.99
C ARG A 203 -15.51 5.44 -15.42
N LYS A 204 -16.32 6.48 -15.66
CA LYS A 204 -16.38 7.13 -16.98
C LYS A 204 -15.05 7.75 -17.35
N VAL A 205 -14.43 8.48 -16.43
CA VAL A 205 -13.13 9.13 -16.66
C VAL A 205 -12.02 8.10 -16.87
N THR A 206 -11.99 7.01 -16.11
CA THR A 206 -10.97 5.95 -16.27
C THR A 206 -10.91 5.39 -17.70
N LEU A 207 -12.05 5.30 -18.39
CA LEU A 207 -12.09 4.82 -19.78
C LEU A 207 -11.57 5.84 -20.80
N LEU A 208 -11.45 7.11 -20.40
CA LEU A 208 -10.97 8.20 -21.24
C LEU A 208 -9.48 8.50 -21.04
N ILE A 209 -8.84 7.93 -20.02
CA ILE A 209 -7.42 8.13 -19.75
C ILE A 209 -6.60 7.48 -20.87
N THR A 210 -5.87 8.29 -21.61
CA THR A 210 -4.96 7.85 -22.67
C THR A 210 -3.52 7.70 -22.13
N VAL A 211 -2.65 7.09 -22.94
CA VAL A 211 -1.21 7.01 -22.63
C VAL A 211 -0.59 8.41 -22.58
N ASP A 212 -1.06 9.33 -23.43
CA ASP A 212 -0.60 10.72 -23.45
C ASP A 212 -1.01 11.46 -22.17
N ASP A 213 -2.23 11.24 -21.67
CA ASP A 213 -2.67 11.81 -20.38
C ASP A 213 -1.79 11.32 -19.23
N VAL A 214 -1.40 10.04 -19.24
CA VAL A 214 -0.49 9.47 -18.24
C VAL A 214 0.90 10.09 -18.34
N ALA A 215 1.42 10.27 -19.56
CA ALA A 215 2.72 10.90 -19.79
C ALA A 215 2.74 12.37 -19.38
N GLN A 216 1.66 13.10 -19.68
CA GLN A 216 1.49 14.49 -19.30
C GLN A 216 1.38 14.63 -17.78
N ASN A 217 0.55 13.81 -17.12
CA ASN A 217 0.46 13.82 -15.66
C ASN A 217 1.82 13.50 -14.99
N ALA A 218 2.64 12.64 -15.59
CA ALA A 218 3.99 12.40 -15.10
C ALA A 218 4.92 13.61 -15.29
N ALA A 219 4.73 14.40 -16.35
CA ALA A 219 5.44 15.67 -16.54
C ALA A 219 4.98 16.73 -15.52
N ASP A 220 3.67 16.91 -15.35
CA ASP A 220 3.07 17.84 -14.40
C ASP A 220 3.52 17.54 -12.97
N LEU A 221 3.58 16.25 -12.58
CA LEU A 221 4.09 15.83 -11.27
C LEU A 221 5.58 16.16 -11.07
N ARG A 222 6.40 16.11 -12.12
CA ARG A 222 7.82 16.52 -12.04
C ARG A 222 7.94 18.02 -11.87
N GLU A 223 7.15 18.79 -12.63
CA GLU A 223 7.11 20.25 -12.50
C GLU A 223 6.63 20.67 -11.11
N TRP A 224 5.55 20.04 -10.62
CA TRP A 224 5.04 20.26 -9.27
C TRP A 224 6.10 20.03 -8.20
N LYS A 225 6.79 18.88 -8.24
CA LYS A 225 7.89 18.57 -7.29
C LYS A 225 9.00 19.62 -7.35
N ARG A 226 9.37 20.06 -8.55
CA ARG A 226 10.37 21.12 -8.73
C ARG A 226 9.89 22.46 -8.14
N SER A 227 8.62 22.81 -8.31
CA SER A 227 8.05 24.01 -7.70
C SER A 227 8.06 23.92 -6.17
N GLU A 228 7.76 22.76 -5.59
CA GLU A 228 7.90 22.56 -4.14
C GLU A 228 9.36 22.74 -3.67
N GLU A 229 10.34 22.23 -4.42
CA GLU A 229 11.76 22.38 -4.10
C GLU A 229 12.20 23.84 -4.11
N VAL A 230 11.93 24.56 -5.20
CA VAL A 230 12.26 25.99 -5.34
C VAL A 230 11.62 26.81 -4.23
N PHE A 231 10.37 26.52 -3.88
CA PHE A 231 9.68 27.23 -2.81
C PHE A 231 10.27 26.90 -1.43
N ARG A 232 10.67 25.65 -1.18
CA ARG A 232 11.38 25.27 0.05
C ARG A 232 12.74 25.96 0.16
N GLU A 233 13.45 26.18 -0.95
CA GLU A 233 14.69 26.95 -0.99
C GLU A 233 14.44 28.43 -0.64
N LEU A 234 13.43 29.06 -1.26
CA LEU A 234 13.01 30.43 -0.94
C LEU A 234 12.67 30.58 0.55
N LEU A 235 11.89 29.66 1.12
CA LEU A 235 11.53 29.71 2.54
C LEU A 235 12.76 29.62 3.45
N LYS A 236 13.77 28.82 3.09
CA LYS A 236 15.05 28.74 3.81
C LYS A 236 15.81 30.05 3.74
N GLU A 237 15.90 30.69 2.57
CA GLU A 237 16.55 32.00 2.39
C GLU A 237 15.88 33.09 3.25
N LEU A 238 14.56 33.01 3.39
CA LEU A 238 13.77 33.90 4.25
C LEU A 238 13.84 33.55 5.75
N GLY A 239 14.66 32.58 6.14
CA GLY A 239 14.82 32.14 7.53
C GLY A 239 13.61 31.42 8.12
N LYS A 240 12.67 30.95 7.28
CA LYS A 240 11.44 30.26 7.70
C LYS A 240 11.60 28.75 7.56
N ASN A 241 11.59 28.06 8.71
CA ASN A 241 11.67 26.61 8.76
C ASN A 241 10.26 26.02 8.94
N VAL A 242 9.46 25.99 7.86
CA VAL A 242 8.10 25.45 7.91
C VAL A 242 8.05 24.12 7.16
N SER A 243 7.60 23.06 7.84
CA SER A 243 7.20 21.82 7.19
C SER A 243 5.87 22.07 6.46
N TRP A 244 5.93 22.18 5.13
CA TRP A 244 4.75 22.39 4.30
C TRP A 244 3.96 21.10 4.13
N VAL A 245 2.69 21.12 4.53
CA VAL A 245 1.64 20.13 4.25
C VAL A 245 0.39 20.96 3.96
N ASP A 246 0.10 21.23 2.68
CA ASP A 246 -1.24 21.48 2.10
C ASP A 246 -1.23 22.48 0.93
N TRP A 247 -2.09 22.20 -0.05
CA TRP A 247 -2.26 22.88 -1.33
C TRP A 247 -2.49 24.40 -1.22
N ILE A 248 -1.73 25.18 -2.00
CA ILE A 248 -2.13 26.54 -2.40
C ILE A 248 -2.59 26.42 -3.85
N THR A 249 -3.84 26.79 -4.12
CA THR A 249 -4.29 26.90 -5.51
C THR A 249 -3.66 28.15 -6.14
N HIS A 250 -3.45 28.16 -7.46
CA HIS A 250 -2.85 29.32 -8.16
C HIS A 250 -3.60 30.64 -7.88
N ALA A 251 -4.88 30.57 -7.56
CA ALA A 251 -5.73 31.71 -7.20
C ALA A 251 -5.41 32.32 -5.81
N GLU A 252 -4.82 31.55 -4.90
CA GLU A 252 -4.51 31.97 -3.52
C GLU A 252 -3.06 32.47 -3.37
N TYR A 253 -2.24 32.33 -4.42
CA TYR A 253 -0.81 32.69 -4.43
C TYR A 253 -0.58 34.19 -4.18
N GLU A 254 -1.39 35.07 -4.79
CA GLU A 254 -1.24 36.54 -4.62
C GLU A 254 -1.61 37.01 -3.21
N GLN A 255 -2.46 36.28 -2.48
CA GLN A 255 -2.80 36.60 -1.09
C GLN A 255 -1.66 36.26 -0.12
N PHE A 256 -0.89 35.20 -0.41
CA PHE A 256 0.27 34.82 0.40
C PHE A 256 1.45 35.78 0.24
N LYS A 257 1.61 36.37 -0.95
CA LYS A 257 2.65 37.37 -1.26
C LYS A 257 2.56 38.64 -0.42
N GLN A 258 1.35 39.02 0.02
CA GLN A 258 1.13 40.25 0.79
C GLN A 258 1.33 40.06 2.29
N LYS A 259 1.37 38.81 2.76
CA LYS A 259 1.40 38.50 4.20
C LYS A 259 2.80 38.24 4.74
N TYR A 260 3.82 38.20 3.87
CA TYR A 260 5.20 37.88 4.20
C TYR A 260 6.21 38.73 3.46
#